data_AF-A0A418Y968-F1
#
_entry.id   AF-A0A418Y968-F1
#
_cell.length_a   1.000
_cell.length_b   1.000
_cell.length_c   1.000
_cell.angle_alpha   90.00
_cell.angle_beta   90.00
_cell.angle_gamma   90.00
#
_symmetry.space_group_name_H-M   'P 1'
#
loop_
_entity.id
_entity.type
_entity.pdbx_description
1 polymer ?
#
loop_
_entity_poly.entity_id
_entity_poly.type
_entity_poly.pdbx_seq_one_letter_code
_entity_poly.pdbx_strand_id
1 'polypeptide(L)'
;MNAMSKEEAIVVTRSLNLPDVVFKIIDDKVPDKLVNYFSTPMVFDLTSKEQAEYGFGKILPLWSTSNGDIVFAYDFFKDDYFSFNWSGDVMKRFPSWNELISDSISRVMEITWDEQSEDEIFQLLTDIFTPFEIKDINSIFQKILK
;
A
#
# COMPACT_ATOMS: atom_id res chain seq x y z
N MET A 1 -21.71 6.66 -11.34
CA MET A 1 -20.53 5.79 -11.11
C MET A 1 -19.96 6.29 -9.80
N ASN A 2 -20.03 5.48 -8.74
CA ASN A 2 -19.93 5.99 -7.38
C ASN A 2 -18.47 6.01 -6.93
N ALA A 3 -18.09 7.10 -6.27
CA ALA A 3 -16.85 7.17 -5.52
C ALA A 3 -16.83 6.13 -4.40
N MET A 4 -15.64 5.71 -3.99
CA MET A 4 -15.48 4.76 -2.91
C MET A 4 -15.31 5.51 -1.59
N SER A 5 -16.22 5.26 -0.65
CA SER A 5 -16.08 5.69 0.75
C SER A 5 -15.11 4.79 1.53
N LYS A 6 -14.62 5.26 2.69
CA LYS A 6 -13.81 4.43 3.60
C LYS A 6 -14.58 3.20 4.08
N GLU A 7 -15.87 3.36 4.39
CA GLU A 7 -16.73 2.27 4.84
C GLU A 7 -16.87 1.18 3.78
N GLU A 8 -17.09 1.56 2.52
CA GLU A 8 -17.13 0.62 1.40
C GLU A 8 -15.77 -0.05 1.19
N ALA A 9 -14.67 0.71 1.22
CA ALA A 9 -13.32 0.19 1.08
C ALA A 9 -13.02 -0.88 2.15
N ILE A 10 -13.37 -0.64 3.42
CA ILE A 10 -13.20 -1.61 4.51
C ILE A 10 -13.98 -2.90 4.24
N VAL A 11 -15.23 -2.80 3.77
CA VAL A 11 -16.03 -3.98 3.41
C VAL A 11 -15.37 -4.77 2.29
N VAL A 12 -14.89 -4.09 1.25
CA VAL A 12 -14.30 -4.75 0.09
C VAL A 12 -12.95 -5.38 0.43
N THR A 13 -12.07 -4.70 1.18
CA THR A 13 -10.80 -5.24 1.67
C THR A 13 -11.02 -6.58 2.42
N ARG A 14 -12.16 -6.76 3.11
CA ARG A 14 -12.47 -7.99 3.86
C ARG A 14 -12.87 -9.10 2.90
N SER A 15 -13.64 -8.76 1.87
CA SER A 15 -14.03 -9.70 0.83
C SER A 15 -12.84 -10.21 0.00
N LEU A 16 -11.79 -9.39 -0.13
CA LEU A 16 -10.53 -9.75 -0.78
C LEU A 16 -9.57 -10.53 0.15
N ASN A 17 -9.96 -10.78 1.41
CA ASN A 17 -9.14 -11.46 2.40
C ASN A 17 -7.74 -10.82 2.57
N LEU A 18 -7.69 -9.49 2.51
CA LEU A 18 -6.45 -8.74 2.75
C LEU A 18 -6.15 -8.64 4.26
N PRO A 19 -4.88 -8.47 4.66
CA PRO A 19 -4.48 -8.45 6.06
C PRO A 19 -5.11 -7.33 6.89
N ASP A 20 -5.26 -7.57 8.20
CA ASP A 20 -5.92 -6.66 9.14
C ASP A 20 -5.31 -5.23 9.20
N VAL A 21 -4.02 -5.11 8.85
CA VAL A 21 -3.33 -3.81 8.79
C VAL A 21 -3.86 -2.91 7.68
N VAL A 22 -4.32 -3.46 6.55
CA VAL A 22 -4.81 -2.66 5.40
C VAL A 22 -6.06 -1.88 5.80
N PHE A 23 -6.98 -2.52 6.53
CA PHE A 23 -8.17 -1.85 7.05
C PHE A 23 -7.82 -0.75 8.03
N LYS A 24 -6.84 -0.99 8.91
CA LYS A 24 -6.39 0.01 9.87
C LYS A 24 -5.82 1.22 9.16
N ILE A 25 -5.09 1.03 8.07
CA ILE A 25 -4.58 2.14 7.25
C ILE A 25 -5.74 2.89 6.58
N ILE A 26 -6.71 2.19 5.98
CA ILE A 26 -7.89 2.84 5.36
C ILE A 26 -8.72 3.63 6.39
N ASP A 27 -8.86 3.09 7.60
CA ASP A 27 -9.64 3.66 8.72
C ASP A 27 -8.87 4.73 9.52
N ASP A 28 -7.78 5.28 8.97
CA ASP A 28 -6.96 6.33 9.61
C ASP A 28 -6.43 5.94 11.01
N LYS A 29 -6.11 4.66 11.16
CA LYS A 29 -5.56 4.03 12.37
C LYS A 29 -4.24 3.33 12.05
N VAL A 30 -3.40 3.99 11.25
CA VAL A 30 -2.07 3.49 10.90
C VAL A 30 -1.29 3.19 12.19
N PRO A 31 -0.84 1.94 12.43
CA PRO A 31 -0.06 1.63 13.62
C PRO A 31 1.20 2.50 13.74
N ASP A 32 1.57 2.90 14.96
CA ASP A 32 2.70 3.83 15.21
C ASP A 32 4.01 3.42 14.52
N LYS A 33 4.31 2.11 14.42
CA LYS A 33 5.51 1.62 13.74
C LYS A 33 5.49 1.83 12.21
N LEU A 34 4.32 2.06 11.63
CA LEU A 34 4.08 2.12 10.20
C LEU A 34 3.92 3.55 9.67
N VAL A 35 3.66 4.54 10.54
CA VAL A 35 3.36 5.92 10.13
C VAL A 35 4.48 6.60 9.32
N ASN A 36 5.72 6.15 9.50
CA ASN A 36 6.88 6.68 8.75
C ASN A 36 6.94 6.17 7.31
N TYR A 37 6.17 5.14 6.96
CA TYR A 37 6.24 4.46 5.67
C TYR A 37 4.88 4.44 4.94
N PHE A 38 3.80 4.39 5.70
CA PHE A 38 2.44 4.24 5.20
C PHE A 38 1.54 5.34 5.74
N SER A 39 0.62 5.81 4.89
CA SER A 39 -0.45 6.73 5.27
C SER A 39 -1.79 6.29 4.68
N THR A 40 -2.87 6.82 5.24
CA THR A 40 -4.20 6.69 4.65
C THR A 40 -4.24 7.43 3.30
N PRO A 41 -4.75 6.80 2.22
CA PRO A 41 -4.86 7.47 0.93
C PRO A 41 -5.75 8.70 1.01
N MET A 42 -5.23 9.88 0.64
CA MET A 42 -6.05 11.12 0.61
C MET A 42 -7.14 11.07 -0.47
N VAL A 43 -7.17 10.04 -1.33
CA VAL A 43 -8.29 9.75 -2.23
C VAL A 43 -9.62 9.68 -1.47
N PHE A 44 -9.58 9.21 -0.21
CA PHE A 44 -10.76 9.16 0.65
C PHE A 44 -11.24 10.54 1.14
N ASP A 45 -10.42 11.58 1.06
CA ASP A 45 -10.78 12.95 1.42
C ASP A 45 -11.43 13.71 0.25
N LEU A 46 -11.37 13.14 -0.96
CA LEU A 46 -11.98 13.69 -2.16
C LEU A 46 -13.50 13.45 -2.19
N THR A 47 -14.23 14.45 -2.67
CA THR A 47 -15.65 14.32 -2.96
C THR A 47 -15.91 13.31 -4.06
N SER A 48 -17.16 12.82 -4.17
CA SER A 48 -17.49 11.86 -5.20
C SER A 48 -17.31 12.38 -6.63
N LYS A 49 -17.45 13.70 -6.81
CA LYS A 49 -17.21 14.37 -8.09
C LYS A 49 -15.73 14.38 -8.44
N GLU A 50 -14.87 14.76 -7.49
CA GLU A 50 -13.42 14.78 -7.69
C GLU A 50 -12.88 13.37 -7.98
N GLN A 51 -13.30 12.36 -7.20
CA GLN A 51 -12.91 10.97 -7.49
C GLN A 51 -13.35 10.52 -8.89
N ALA A 52 -14.50 10.98 -9.38
CA ALA A 52 -14.95 10.66 -10.74
C ALA A 52 -14.11 11.37 -11.81
N GLU A 53 -13.71 12.63 -11.58
CA GLU A 53 -12.85 13.40 -12.48
C GLU A 53 -11.46 12.77 -12.62
N TYR A 54 -10.91 12.22 -11.53
CA TYR A 54 -9.64 11.48 -11.55
C TYR A 54 -9.77 10.00 -11.95
N GLY A 55 -10.99 9.51 -12.19
CA GLY A 55 -11.23 8.12 -12.59
C GLY A 55 -11.07 7.08 -11.47
N PHE A 56 -11.12 7.48 -10.20
CA PHE A 56 -10.92 6.62 -9.03
C PHE A 56 -12.16 5.84 -8.57
N GLY A 57 -13.34 6.03 -9.20
CA GLY A 57 -14.58 5.38 -8.78
C GLY A 57 -14.64 3.85 -8.96
N LYS A 58 -13.52 3.18 -9.28
CA LYS A 58 -13.42 1.75 -9.61
C LYS A 58 -12.13 1.11 -9.10
N ILE A 59 -11.50 1.72 -8.11
CA ILE A 59 -10.29 1.18 -7.50
C ILE A 59 -10.51 1.07 -6.00
N LEU A 60 -9.73 0.22 -5.35
CA LEU A 60 -9.64 0.17 -3.89
C LEU A 60 -8.30 0.77 -3.49
N PRO A 61 -8.26 2.03 -2.99
CA PRO A 61 -7.06 2.57 -2.38
C PRO A 61 -6.70 1.75 -1.13
N LEU A 62 -5.45 1.32 -1.03
CA LEU A 62 -4.97 0.46 0.05
C LEU A 62 -4.17 1.27 1.08
N TRP A 63 -3.13 1.96 0.61
CA TRP A 63 -2.30 2.87 1.40
C TRP A 63 -1.59 3.84 0.46
N SER A 64 -1.06 4.90 1.03
CA SER A 64 -0.11 5.79 0.39
C SER A 64 1.26 5.68 1.04
N THR A 65 2.31 6.17 0.37
CA THR A 65 3.56 6.51 1.05
C THR A 65 3.31 7.50 2.17
N SER A 66 4.18 7.57 3.18
CA SER A 66 3.99 8.46 4.34
C SER A 66 3.86 9.93 3.97
N ASN A 67 4.51 10.37 2.88
CA ASN A 67 4.36 11.72 2.33
C ASN A 67 3.15 11.91 1.41
N GLY A 68 2.41 10.85 1.11
CA GLY A 68 1.21 10.87 0.28
C GLY A 68 1.45 10.84 -1.23
N ASP A 69 2.69 10.94 -1.72
CA ASP A 69 2.97 11.14 -3.16
C ASP A 69 2.55 9.99 -4.07
N ILE A 70 2.60 8.77 -3.54
CA ILE A 70 2.25 7.55 -4.27
C ILE A 70 1.13 6.86 -3.52
N VAL A 71 0.05 6.55 -4.25
CA VAL A 71 -1.07 5.76 -3.75
C VAL A 71 -0.97 4.36 -4.36
N PHE A 72 -1.11 3.33 -3.52
CA PHE A 72 -1.23 1.94 -3.94
C PHE A 72 -2.69 1.52 -3.88
N ALA A 73 -3.14 0.84 -4.92
CA ALA A 73 -4.53 0.45 -5.07
C ALA A 73 -4.69 -0.91 -5.75
N TYR A 74 -5.87 -1.49 -5.61
CA TYR A 74 -6.32 -2.65 -6.37
C TYR A 74 -7.34 -2.21 -7.45
N ASP A 75 -7.18 -2.72 -8.67
CA ASP A 75 -8.00 -2.42 -9.84
C ASP A 75 -8.98 -3.58 -10.09
N PHE A 76 -10.26 -3.37 -9.76
CA PHE A 76 -11.29 -4.41 -9.91
C PHE A 76 -11.50 -4.87 -11.35
N PHE A 77 -11.16 -4.05 -12.35
CA PHE A 77 -11.38 -4.41 -13.75
C PHE A 77 -10.27 -5.31 -14.30
N LYS A 78 -9.04 -5.09 -13.83
CA LYS A 78 -7.88 -5.83 -14.30
C LYS A 78 -7.46 -6.96 -13.38
N ASP A 79 -8.06 -7.03 -12.19
CA ASP A 79 -7.73 -8.03 -11.17
C ASP A 79 -6.24 -8.01 -10.81
N ASP A 80 -5.69 -6.80 -10.68
CA ASP A 80 -4.29 -6.56 -10.34
C ASP A 80 -4.16 -5.38 -9.37
N TYR A 81 -2.94 -5.18 -8.87
CA TYR A 81 -2.59 -4.03 -8.05
C TYR A 81 -1.81 -3.02 -8.88
N PHE A 82 -1.84 -1.76 -8.47
CA PHE A 82 -1.07 -0.72 -9.12
C PHE A 82 -0.75 0.43 -8.17
N SER A 83 0.18 1.27 -8.60
CA SER A 83 0.51 2.53 -7.94
C SER A 83 0.29 3.70 -8.89
N PHE A 84 -0.10 4.84 -8.35
CA PHE A 84 -0.30 6.07 -9.10
C PHE A 84 0.07 7.30 -8.26
N ASN A 85 0.34 8.41 -8.94
CA ASN A 85 0.61 9.71 -8.31
C ASN A 85 -0.66 10.60 -8.30
N TRP A 86 -0.59 11.78 -7.70
CA TRP A 86 -1.71 12.73 -7.67
C TRP A 86 -2.17 13.26 -9.03
N SER A 87 -1.34 13.14 -10.08
CA SER A 87 -1.75 13.48 -11.45
C SER A 87 -2.61 12.38 -12.09
N GLY A 88 -2.78 11.24 -11.41
CA GLY A 88 -3.49 10.07 -11.94
C GLY A 88 -2.62 9.19 -12.83
N ASP A 89 -1.31 9.48 -12.93
CA ASP A 89 -0.40 8.68 -13.75
C ASP A 89 -0.12 7.35 -13.06
N VAL A 90 -0.42 6.25 -13.76
CA VAL A 90 -0.05 4.91 -13.29
C VAL A 90 1.47 4.77 -13.35
N MET A 91 2.08 4.58 -12.18
CA MET A 91 3.53 4.44 -12.05
C MET A 91 3.99 3.01 -12.31
N LYS A 92 3.30 2.03 -11.71
CA LYS A 92 3.64 0.62 -11.80
C LYS A 92 2.42 -0.24 -11.55
N ARG A 93 2.38 -1.42 -12.19
CA ARG A 93 1.38 -2.48 -11.94
C ARG A 93 2.04 -3.70 -11.33
N PHE A 94 1.30 -4.40 -10.49
CA PHE A 94 1.71 -5.58 -9.77
C PHE A 94 0.65 -6.67 -9.97
N PRO A 95 0.94 -7.73 -10.75
CA PRO A 95 0.05 -8.85 -10.99
C PRO A 95 -0.41 -9.61 -9.73
N SER A 96 0.26 -9.42 -8.59
CA SER A 96 -0.06 -10.12 -7.35
C SER A 96 0.24 -9.30 -6.11
N TRP A 97 -0.40 -9.68 -5.00
CA TRP A 97 -0.15 -9.10 -3.68
C TRP A 97 1.33 -9.19 -3.27
N ASN A 98 1.97 -10.34 -3.54
CA ASN A 98 3.38 -10.55 -3.22
C ASN A 98 4.30 -9.59 -3.98
N GLU A 99 3.98 -9.25 -5.22
CA GLU A 99 4.75 -8.29 -6.01
C GLU A 99 4.58 -6.85 -5.50
N LEU A 100 3.35 -6.47 -5.12
CA LEU A 100 3.08 -5.18 -4.46
C LEU A 100 3.87 -5.06 -3.14
N ILE A 101 3.88 -6.12 -2.35
CA ILE A 101 4.61 -6.15 -1.08
C ILE A 101 6.12 -6.10 -1.31
N SER A 102 6.63 -6.82 -2.31
CA SER A 102 8.06 -6.77 -2.67
C SER A 102 8.50 -5.36 -3.05
N ASP A 103 7.66 -4.62 -3.78
CA ASP A 103 7.91 -3.21 -4.10
C ASP A 103 7.90 -2.34 -2.84
N SER A 104 6.94 -2.57 -1.96
CA SER A 104 6.82 -1.83 -0.69
C SER A 104 8.03 -2.07 0.22
N ILE A 105 8.51 -3.31 0.31
CA ILE A 105 9.75 -3.67 1.05
C ILE A 105 10.95 -2.94 0.45
N SER A 106 11.09 -2.95 -0.88
CA SER A 106 12.20 -2.27 -1.56
C SER A 106 12.24 -0.78 -1.23
N ARG A 107 11.07 -0.11 -1.22
CA ARG A 107 10.97 1.31 -0.86
C ARG A 107 11.31 1.59 0.59
N VAL A 108 10.85 0.76 1.52
CA VAL A 108 11.23 0.89 2.93
C VAL A 108 12.73 0.72 3.08
N MET A 109 13.33 -0.27 2.40
CA MET A 109 14.78 -0.45 2.39
C MET A 109 15.53 0.79 1.88
N GLU A 110 15.10 1.36 0.74
CA GLU A 110 15.70 2.58 0.17
C GLU A 110 15.68 3.76 1.16
N ILE A 111 14.63 3.87 1.99
CA ILE A 111 14.52 4.91 3.01
C ILE A 111 15.46 4.67 4.20
N THR A 112 15.73 3.40 4.53
CA THR A 112 16.42 3.02 5.78
C THR A 112 17.89 2.61 5.59
N TRP A 113 18.34 2.50 4.34
CA TRP A 113 19.62 1.87 3.98
C TRP A 113 20.87 2.58 4.52
N ASP A 114 20.85 3.92 4.52
CA ASP A 114 22.08 4.71 4.73
C ASP A 114 22.65 4.65 6.16
N GLU A 115 21.91 4.11 7.14
CA GLU A 115 22.27 4.19 8.56
C GLU A 115 22.31 2.84 9.30
N GLN A 116 22.13 1.71 8.60
CA GLN A 116 21.90 0.41 9.24
C GLN A 116 22.64 -0.74 8.56
N SER A 117 22.98 -1.77 9.34
CA SER A 117 23.46 -3.06 8.84
C SER A 117 22.33 -3.86 8.19
N GLU A 118 22.67 -4.86 7.36
CA GLU A 118 21.66 -5.73 6.72
C GLU A 118 20.76 -6.44 7.74
N ASP A 119 21.30 -6.86 8.89
CA ASP A 119 20.53 -7.51 9.96
C ASP A 119 19.53 -6.55 10.62
N GLU A 120 19.94 -5.29 10.82
CA GLU A 120 19.08 -4.23 11.38
C GLU A 120 17.95 -3.88 10.40
N ILE A 121 18.26 -3.77 9.11
CA ILE A 121 17.28 -3.56 8.05
C ILE A 121 16.31 -4.75 7.99
N PHE A 122 16.81 -5.98 8.02
CA PHE A 122 15.97 -7.17 7.97
C PHE A 122 15.01 -7.26 9.17
N GLN A 123 15.50 -6.95 10.37
CA GLN A 123 14.65 -6.91 11.57
C GLN A 123 13.61 -5.79 11.47
N LEU A 124 13.99 -4.60 10.98
CA LEU A 124 13.08 -3.48 10.76
C LEU A 124 11.97 -3.84 9.77
N LEU A 125 12.33 -4.44 8.64
CA LEU A 125 11.36 -4.91 7.65
C LEU A 125 10.44 -5.98 8.23
N THR A 126 10.97 -6.91 9.02
CA THR A 126 10.14 -7.92 9.70
C THR A 126 9.12 -7.26 10.62
N ASP A 127 9.53 -6.29 11.42
CA ASP A 127 8.64 -5.52 12.29
C ASP A 127 7.54 -4.77 11.52
N ILE A 128 7.90 -4.17 10.38
CA ILE A 128 6.99 -3.39 9.53
C ILE A 128 6.00 -4.28 8.77
N PHE A 129 6.46 -5.40 8.24
CA PHE A 129 5.68 -6.24 7.32
C PHE A 129 5.04 -7.48 7.98
N THR A 130 5.34 -7.78 9.25
CA THR A 130 4.61 -8.82 10.00
C THR A 130 3.09 -8.58 10.03
N PRO A 131 2.57 -7.35 10.24
CA PRO A 131 1.13 -7.08 10.18
C PRO A 131 0.49 -7.30 8.80
N PHE A 132 1.29 -7.35 7.74
CA PHE A 132 0.84 -7.68 6.37
C PHE A 132 0.81 -9.19 6.10
N GLU A 133 1.10 -10.02 7.12
CA GLU A 133 1.02 -11.48 7.07
C GLU A 133 1.88 -12.11 5.97
N ILE A 134 3.05 -11.53 5.72
CA ILE A 134 3.97 -11.97 4.67
C ILE A 134 4.71 -13.22 5.09
N LYS A 135 4.41 -14.35 4.43
CA LYS A 135 4.95 -15.67 4.80
C LYS A 135 6.45 -15.85 4.53
N ASP A 136 7.01 -15.11 3.58
CA ASP A 136 8.38 -15.35 3.10
C ASP A 136 9.18 -14.04 2.92
N ILE A 137 9.16 -13.20 3.96
CA ILE A 137 9.86 -11.90 3.94
C ILE A 137 11.36 -12.04 3.69
N ASN A 138 11.99 -13.10 4.21
CA ASN A 138 13.41 -13.38 4.00
C ASN A 138 13.73 -13.63 2.52
N SER A 139 12.95 -14.45 1.82
CA SER A 139 13.14 -14.69 0.39
C SER A 139 12.97 -13.41 -0.43
N ILE A 140 12.04 -12.53 -0.05
CA ILE A 140 11.85 -11.24 -0.71
C ILE A 140 13.09 -10.35 -0.47
N PHE A 141 13.52 -10.21 0.78
CA PHE A 141 14.70 -9.42 1.16
C PHE A 141 15.96 -9.88 0.40
N GLN A 142 16.22 -11.18 0.40
CA GLN A 142 17.38 -11.78 -0.29
C GLN A 142 17.31 -11.66 -1.83
N LYS A 143 16.13 -11.44 -2.42
CA LYS A 143 16.00 -11.14 -3.85
C LYS A 143 16.30 -9.68 -4.16
N ILE A 144 16.00 -8.77 -3.24
CA ILE A 144 16.23 -7.33 -3.41
C ILE A 144 17.73 -7.01 -3.30
N LEU A 145 18.48 -7.73 -2.46
CA LEU A 145 19.93 -7.54 -2.28
C LEU A 145 20.80 -8.01 -3.46
N LYS A 146 20.25 -8.77 -4.40
CA LYS A 146 20.98 -9.39 -5.51
C LYS A 146 20.95 -8.53 -6.77
#